data_AF-A0A6G0YZT1-F1
#
_entry.id   AF-A0A6G0YZT1-F1
#
_cell.length_a   1.000
_cell.length_b   1.000
_cell.length_c   1.000
_cell.angle_alpha   90.00
_cell.angle_beta   90.00
_cell.angle_gamma   90.00
#
_symmetry.space_group_name_H-M   'P 1'
#
loop_
_entity.id
_entity.type
_entity.pdbx_description
1 polymer ?
#
loop_
_entity_poly.entity_id
_entity_poly.type
_entity_poly.pdbx_seq_one_letter_code
_entity_poly.pdbx_strand_id
1 'polypeptide(L)' 'MYTVFIGSCICPPGKYKYGVGDDKCQPCPAHSKAPDQGMSECRCNTGYYRSPKDPKSVPCTRNI' A
#
# COMPACT_ATOMS: atom_id res chain seq x y z
N MET A 1 24.52 9.43 -15.34
CA MET A 1 24.04 9.71 -13.97
C MET A 1 22.54 9.46 -13.96
N TYR A 2 22.07 8.44 -13.22
CA TYR A 2 20.70 7.93 -13.27
C TYR A 2 19.67 9.00 -12.90
N THR A 3 19.09 9.66 -13.89
CA THR A 3 17.89 10.48 -13.71
C THR A 3 16.81 9.86 -14.58
N VAL A 4 16.23 8.77 -14.08
CA VAL A 4 15.08 8.11 -14.71
C VAL A 4 13.90 9.08 -14.62
N PHE A 5 13.74 9.90 -15.65
CA PHE A 5 12.56 10.72 -15.96
C PHE A 5 11.39 9.83 -16.42
N ILE A 6 10.92 8.90 -15.59
CA ILE A 6 9.70 8.12 -15.87
C ILE A 6 8.62 8.63 -14.91
N GLY A 7 7.53 9.14 -15.48
CA GLY A 7 6.46 9.84 -14.79
C GLY A 7 5.95 9.15 -13.52
N SER A 8 5.47 9.98 -12.59
CA SER A 8 4.96 9.64 -11.26
C SER A 8 4.05 8.40 -11.22
N CYS A 9 4.64 7.20 -11.21
CA CYS A 9 4.00 5.93 -10.89
C CYS A 9 4.16 5.59 -9.40
N ILE A 10 4.51 6.59 -8.60
CA ILE A 10 4.66 6.48 -7.16
C ILE A 10 3.34 6.91 -6.52
N CYS A 11 2.74 6.01 -5.76
CA CYS A 11 1.53 6.34 -5.02
C CYS A 11 1.84 7.39 -3.94
N PRO A 12 1.02 8.45 -3.84
CA PRO A 12 1.17 9.43 -2.78
C PRO A 12 0.91 8.77 -1.41
N PRO A 13 1.37 9.39 -0.31
CA PRO A 13 1.05 8.90 1.03
C PRO A 13 -0.46 8.74 1.21
N GLY A 14 -0.86 7.68 1.91
CA GLY A 14 -2.25 7.25 2.07
C GLY A 14 -2.78 6.36 0.94
N LYS A 15 -1.98 6.11 -0.10
CA LYS A 15 -2.32 5.17 -1.19
C LYS A 15 -1.21 4.13 -1.40
N TYR A 16 -1.58 2.99 -1.97
CA TYR A 16 -0.69 1.87 -2.26
C TYR A 16 -1.01 1.22 -3.61
N LYS A 17 -0.08 0.39 -4.10
CA LYS A 17 -0.26 -0.40 -5.33
C LYS A 17 0.61 -1.66 -5.33
N TYR A 18 -0.03 -2.83 -5.37
CA TYR A 18 0.66 -4.12 -5.21
C TYR A 18 1.59 -4.51 -6.37
N GLY A 19 1.23 -4.18 -7.61
CA GLY A 19 1.95 -4.61 -8.81
C GLY A 19 2.76 -3.50 -9.49
N VAL A 20 3.86 -3.88 -10.14
CA VAL A 20 4.51 -3.04 -11.16
C VAL A 20 3.66 -3.09 -12.42
N GLY A 21 3.21 -1.93 -12.91
CA GLY A 21 2.30 -1.84 -14.06
C GLY A 21 1.60 -0.49 -14.10
N ASP A 22 0.46 -0.39 -14.77
CA ASP A 22 -0.35 0.83 -14.89
C ASP A 22 -1.55 0.89 -13.92
N ASP A 23 -1.64 -0.05 -12.96
CA ASP A 23 -2.74 -0.03 -11.99
C ASP A 23 -2.82 1.29 -11.23
N LYS A 24 -4.04 1.75 -10.97
CA LYS A 24 -4.24 2.98 -10.21
C LYS A 24 -3.93 2.75 -8.73
N CYS A 25 -3.29 3.73 -8.11
CA CYS A 25 -3.07 3.75 -6.67
C CYS A 25 -4.39 3.67 -5.91
N GLN A 26 -4.51 2.63 -5.09
CA GLN A 26 -5.68 2.39 -4.26
C GLN A 26 -5.51 3.06 -2.90
N PRO A 27 -6.58 3.61 -2.31
CA PRO A 27 -6.52 4.15 -0.96
C PRO A 27 -6.26 3.04 0.06
N CYS A 28 -5.59 3.37 1.16
CA CYS A 28 -5.40 2.40 2.23
C CYS A 28 -6.73 1.96 2.86
N PRO A 29 -6.93 0.66 3.05
CA PRO A 29 -8.12 0.14 3.72
C PRO A 29 -8.10 0.44 5.23
N ALA A 30 -9.22 0.22 5.91
CA ALA A 30 -9.35 0.55 7.33
C ALA A 30 -8.27 -0.13 8.20
N HIS A 31 -7.87 0.57 9.27
CA HIS A 31 -6.81 0.15 10.20
C HIS A 31 -5.43 -0.09 9.55
N SER A 32 -5.19 0.51 8.39
CA SER A 32 -3.90 0.52 7.72
C SER A 32 -3.48 1.95 7.33
N LYS A 33 -2.18 2.14 7.10
CA LYS A 33 -1.59 3.43 6.75
C LYS A 33 -0.44 3.25 5.77
N ALA A 34 -0.34 4.20 4.83
CA ALA A 34 0.80 4.32 3.94
C ALA A 34 1.50 5.66 4.20
N PRO A 35 2.45 5.74 5.16
CA PRO A 35 3.17 6.99 5.44
C PRO A 35 4.13 7.37 4.32
N ASP A 36 4.65 6.37 3.61
CA ASP A 36 5.67 6.56 2.59
C ASP A 36 5.04 6.60 1.20
N GLN A 37 5.73 7.29 0.29
CA GLN A 37 5.42 7.26 -1.13
C GLN A 37 5.87 5.94 -1.76
N GLY A 38 5.11 5.44 -2.73
CA GLY A 38 5.50 4.26 -3.52
C GLY A 38 5.33 2.94 -2.77
N MET A 39 4.46 2.90 -1.77
CA MET A 39 4.18 1.67 -1.04
C MET A 39 3.46 0.64 -1.91
N SER A 40 3.99 -0.58 -1.90
CA SER A 40 3.35 -1.73 -2.53
C SER A 40 2.17 -2.27 -1.71
N GLU A 41 2.14 -1.96 -0.42
CA GLU A 41 1.08 -2.31 0.52
C GLU A 41 1.00 -1.31 1.68
N CYS A 42 -0.20 -1.12 2.21
CA CYS A 42 -0.37 -0.32 3.43
C CYS A 42 0.10 -1.13 4.64
N ARG A 43 0.88 -0.47 5.51
CA ARG A 43 1.25 -1.07 6.80
C ARG A 43 0.05 -1.05 7.74
N CYS A 44 -0.19 -2.16 8.43
CA CYS A 44 -1.23 -2.19 9.46
C CYS A 44 -0.86 -1.28 10.63
N ASN A 45 -1.87 -0.68 11.26
CA ASN A 45 -1.68 0.06 12.50
C ASN A 45 -1.21 -0.88 13.62
N THR A 46 -0.58 -0.31 14.65
CA THR A 46 -0.10 -1.07 15.81
C THR A 46 -1.24 -1.89 16.42
N GLY A 47 -1.04 -3.20 16.58
CA GLY A 47 -2.05 -4.13 17.09
C GLY A 47 -3.04 -4.67 16.05
N TYR A 48 -2.90 -4.28 14.77
CA TYR A 48 -3.63 -4.87 13.64
C TYR A 48 -2.67 -5.63 12.75
N TYR A 49 -3.18 -6.66 12.10
CA TYR A 49 -2.44 -7.50 11.18
C TYR A 49 -3.35 -7.96 10.05
N ARG A 50 -2.74 -8.72 9.15
CA ARG A 50 -3.37 -9.21 7.94
C ARG A 50 -2.94 -10.64 7.74
N SER A 51 -3.86 -11.54 7.42
CA SER A 51 -3.48 -12.90 7.10
C SER A 51 -2.65 -12.90 5.81
N PRO A 52 -1.61 -13.75 5.68
CA PRO A 52 -0.88 -13.90 4.41
C PRO A 52 -1.78 -14.37 3.26
N LYS A 53 -2.91 -15.01 3.60
CA LYS A 53 -3.92 -15.49 2.64
C LYS A 53 -4.90 -14.39 2.23
N ASP A 54 -5.00 -13.30 3.00
CA ASP A 54 -5.94 -12.24 2.70
C ASP A 54 -5.37 -11.27 1.65
N PRO A 55 -6.17 -10.84 0.68
CA PRO A 55 -5.71 -9.91 -0.34
C PRO A 55 -5.29 -8.57 0.27
N LYS A 56 -4.32 -7.87 -0.33
CA LYS A 56 -3.80 -6.57 0.15
C LYS A 56 -4.81 -5.41 0.09
N SER A 57 -6.04 -5.65 -0.38
CA SER A 57 -7.19 -4.73 -0.40
C SER A 57 -8.13 -4.77 0.80
N VAL A 58 -8.21 -5.87 1.57
CA VAL A 58 -8.99 -5.95 2.83
C VAL A 58 -8.56 -4.97 3.95
N PRO A 59 -9.38 -4.64 4.95
CA PRO A 59 -8.90 -3.93 6.13
C PRO A 59 -7.96 -4.80 6.97
N CYS A 60 -7.04 -4.18 7.70
CA CYS A 60 -6.28 -4.91 8.72
C CYS A 60 -7.22 -5.24 9.89
N THR A 61 -7.10 -6.44 10.45
CA THR A 61 -7.92 -6.93 11.56
C THR A 61 -7.06 -7.29 12.76
N ARG A 62 -7.66 -7.34 13.95
CA ARG A 62 -7.00 -7.68 15.21
C ARG A 62 -7.47 -8.99 15.83
N ASN A 63 -8.30 -9.77 15.12
CA ASN A 63 -8.90 -10.99 15.65
C ASN A 63 -7.92 -12.16 15.53
N ILE A 64 -7.43 -12.61 16.68
CA ILE A 64 -6.58 -13.80 16.82
C ILE A 64 -7.51 -14.97 17.09
#